data_AF-A0A935TKM7-F1
#
_entry.id   AF-A0A935TKM7-F1
#
_cell.length_a   1.000
_cell.length_b   1.000
_cell.length_c   1.000
_cell.angle_alpha   90.00
_cell.angle_beta   90.00
_cell.angle_gamma   90.00
#
_symmetry.space_group_name_H-M   'P 1'
#
loop_
_entity.id
_entity.type
_entity.pdbx_description
1 polymer ?
#
loop_
_entity_poly.entity_id
_entity_poly.type
_entity_poly.pdbx_seq_one_letter_code
_entity_poly.pdbx_strand_id
1 'polypeptide(L)'
;MKEYFKNTFDAIYTVLVGMKITFKHLFVPSVTIQYPDVKPQMPERARNRLFVNMDDCIGCDQCARACPVNCISIETLKSTPDDSPGETSQGKKKALWVTKFDIDIAKCCFCSLCVYPCPTECIKMTQVYEFSEFDRNDLLYRFAVMTPEEITDKQNKFDVFTAAKEAEKLAAAKAKADKPKPAAEKKIEPNTDKKSE
;
A
#
# COMPACT_ATOMS: atom_id res chain seq x y z
N MET A 1 23.39 -71.80 -10.13
CA MET A 1 24.61 -71.14 -10.67
C MET A 1 24.34 -70.27 -11.89
N LYS A 2 23.69 -70.75 -12.97
CA LYS A 2 23.39 -69.93 -14.17
C LYS A 2 22.59 -68.65 -13.90
N GLU A 3 21.56 -68.69 -13.03
CA GLU A 3 20.77 -67.50 -12.69
C GLU A 3 21.55 -66.46 -11.91
N TYR A 4 22.40 -66.89 -10.96
CA TYR A 4 23.26 -65.99 -10.21
C TYR A 4 24.16 -65.16 -11.13
N PHE A 5 24.83 -65.82 -12.09
CA PHE A 5 25.69 -65.14 -13.05
C PHE A 5 24.91 -64.22 -14.01
N LYS A 6 23.69 -64.59 -14.42
CA LYS A 6 22.83 -63.70 -15.22
C LYS A 6 22.46 -62.42 -14.45
N ASN A 7 22.03 -62.57 -13.20
CA ASN A 7 21.64 -61.43 -12.36
C ASN A 7 22.84 -60.51 -12.06
N THR A 8 24.04 -61.07 -11.83
CA THR A 8 25.26 -60.26 -11.66
C THR A 8 25.63 -59.51 -12.94
N PHE A 9 25.46 -60.12 -14.11
CA PHE A 9 25.71 -59.45 -15.39
C PHE A 9 24.71 -58.32 -15.66
N ASP A 10 23.42 -58.55 -15.42
CA ASP A 10 22.38 -57.53 -15.58
C ASP A 10 22.60 -56.34 -14.62
N ALA A 11 23.06 -56.61 -13.39
CA ALA A 11 23.42 -55.56 -12.43
C ALA A 11 24.62 -54.72 -12.93
N ILE A 12 25.66 -55.35 -13.46
CA ILE A 12 26.82 -54.62 -14.01
C ILE A 12 26.42 -53.84 -15.27
N TYR A 13 25.62 -54.44 -16.14
CA TYR A 13 25.14 -53.80 -17.38
C TYR A 13 24.31 -52.56 -17.09
N THR A 14 23.36 -52.64 -16.15
CA THR A 14 22.52 -51.50 -15.76
C THR A 14 23.33 -50.37 -15.12
N VAL A 15 24.35 -50.70 -14.30
CA VAL A 15 25.29 -49.69 -13.75
C VAL A 15 26.09 -49.01 -14.87
N LEU A 16 26.59 -49.77 -15.84
CA LEU A 16 27.33 -49.22 -16.98
C LEU A 16 26.45 -48.32 -17.87
N VAL A 17 25.17 -48.67 -18.05
CA VAL A 17 24.20 -47.82 -18.76
C VAL A 17 23.99 -46.51 -18.01
N GLY A 18 23.86 -46.54 -16.68
CA GLY A 18 23.79 -45.34 -15.85
C GLY A 18 25.06 -44.48 -15.97
N MET A 19 26.24 -45.11 -15.89
CA MET A 19 27.54 -44.42 -15.99
C MET A 19 27.74 -43.80 -17.38
N LYS A 20 27.23 -44.42 -18.44
CA LYS A 20 27.26 -43.85 -19.81
C LYS A 20 26.47 -42.55 -19.90
N ILE A 21 25.33 -42.45 -19.20
CA ILE A 21 24.50 -41.25 -19.19
C ILE A 21 25.22 -40.12 -18.44
N THR A 22 25.78 -40.38 -17.25
CA THR A 22 26.57 -39.37 -16.52
C THR A 22 27.81 -38.95 -17.31
N PHE A 23 28.50 -39.89 -17.95
CA PHE A 23 29.63 -39.57 -18.82
C PHE A 23 29.23 -38.69 -20.01
N LYS A 24 28.04 -38.89 -20.58
CA LYS A 24 27.50 -37.99 -21.62
C LYS A 24 27.27 -36.58 -21.10
N HIS A 25 26.74 -36.43 -19.88
CA HIS A 25 26.49 -35.12 -19.26
C HIS A 25 27.78 -34.37 -18.87
N LEU A 26 28.91 -35.06 -18.72
CA LEU A 26 30.21 -34.41 -18.47
C LEU A 26 30.65 -33.48 -19.61
N PHE A 27 30.24 -33.78 -20.85
CA PHE A 27 30.60 -32.99 -22.05
C PHE A 27 29.50 -32.00 -22.47
N VAL A 28 28.39 -31.91 -21.73
CA VAL A 28 27.34 -30.92 -22.00
C VAL A 28 27.72 -29.60 -21.32
N PRO A 29 27.57 -28.43 -21.98
CA PRO A 29 27.85 -27.15 -21.36
C PRO A 29 26.98 -26.92 -20.11
N SER A 30 27.54 -26.27 -19.10
CA SER A 30 26.84 -25.96 -17.86
C SER A 30 25.74 -24.92 -18.07
N VAL A 31 24.55 -25.17 -17.54
CA VAL A 31 23.41 -24.22 -17.53
C VAL A 31 23.49 -23.20 -16.38
N THR A 32 24.56 -23.23 -15.59
CA THR A 32 24.73 -22.38 -14.40
C THR A 32 25.01 -20.93 -14.78
N ILE A 33 24.33 -20.00 -14.13
CA ILE A 33 24.63 -18.57 -14.19
C ILE A 33 25.63 -18.26 -13.06
N GLN A 34 26.78 -17.68 -13.40
CA GLN A 34 27.82 -17.31 -12.45
C GLN A 34 27.46 -15.99 -11.74
N TYR A 35 26.71 -16.08 -10.64
CA TYR A 35 26.43 -14.95 -9.77
C TYR A 35 27.62 -14.69 -8.83
N PRO A 36 28.08 -13.43 -8.63
CA PRO A 36 27.42 -12.15 -8.93
C PRO A 36 27.79 -11.48 -10.27
N ASP A 37 28.76 -12.02 -11.02
CA ASP A 37 29.29 -11.40 -12.24
C ASP A 37 28.24 -11.32 -13.36
N VAL A 38 27.44 -12.37 -13.51
CA VAL A 38 26.32 -12.43 -14.45
C VAL A 38 25.02 -12.54 -13.64
N LYS A 39 24.17 -11.51 -13.73
CA LYS A 39 22.87 -11.49 -13.05
C LYS A 39 21.75 -11.99 -13.98
N PRO A 40 20.80 -12.78 -13.47
CA PRO A 40 19.63 -13.17 -14.24
C PRO A 40 18.78 -11.94 -14.57
N GLN A 41 18.26 -11.88 -15.79
CA GLN A 41 17.31 -10.83 -16.16
C GLN A 41 15.95 -11.14 -15.53
N MET A 42 15.49 -10.24 -14.67
CA MET A 42 14.19 -10.38 -14.02
C MET A 42 13.06 -10.01 -15.00
N PRO A 43 11.92 -10.72 -14.96
CA PRO A 43 10.78 -10.37 -15.78
C PRO A 43 10.23 -8.99 -15.40
N GLU A 44 9.55 -8.31 -16.34
CA GLU A 44 8.99 -6.97 -16.11
C GLU A 44 8.05 -6.91 -14.90
N ARG A 45 7.26 -7.97 -14.70
CA ARG A 45 6.31 -8.10 -13.58
C ARG A 45 6.89 -8.76 -12.33
N ALA A 46 8.22 -8.72 -12.17
CA ALA A 46 8.87 -9.25 -10.98
C ALA A 46 8.37 -8.52 -9.71
N ARG A 47 8.25 -9.28 -8.63
CA ARG A 47 7.73 -8.80 -7.34
C ARG A 47 8.83 -8.88 -6.29
N ASN A 48 9.66 -7.84 -6.20
CA ASN A 48 10.75 -7.77 -5.23
C ASN A 48 10.56 -6.56 -4.31
N ARG A 49 11.58 -5.71 -4.12
CA ARG A 49 11.53 -4.59 -3.17
C ARG A 49 10.43 -3.58 -3.52
N LEU A 50 9.68 -3.15 -2.51
CA LEU A 50 8.70 -2.07 -2.67
C LEU A 50 9.39 -0.71 -2.74
N PHE A 51 8.88 0.15 -3.61
CA PHE A 51 9.24 1.55 -3.70
C PHE A 51 7.98 2.40 -3.56
N VAL A 52 8.07 3.48 -2.80
CA VAL A 52 6.96 4.42 -2.58
C VAL A 52 7.42 5.81 -2.98
N ASN A 53 6.69 6.45 -3.88
CA ASN A 53 6.84 7.87 -4.16
C ASN A 53 5.96 8.69 -3.22
N MET A 54 6.56 9.37 -2.24
CA MET A 54 5.80 10.21 -1.30
C MET A 54 5.21 11.47 -1.97
N ASP A 55 5.78 11.90 -3.10
CA ASP A 55 5.26 13.04 -3.86
C ASP A 55 3.91 12.73 -4.53
N ASP A 56 3.58 11.45 -4.71
CA ASP A 56 2.28 11.02 -5.27
C ASP A 56 1.35 10.39 -4.22
N CYS A 57 1.82 10.19 -2.99
CA CYS A 57 1.01 9.63 -1.93
C CYS A 57 0.00 10.66 -1.39
N ILE A 58 -1.28 10.26 -1.34
CA ILE A 58 -2.39 11.08 -0.81
C ILE A 58 -2.85 10.66 0.59
N GLY A 59 -2.22 9.64 1.20
CA GLY A 59 -2.59 9.16 2.55
C GLY A 59 -3.95 8.47 2.63
N CYS A 60 -4.44 7.84 1.56
CA CYS A 60 -5.78 7.21 1.52
C CYS A 60 -5.91 5.90 2.31
N ASP A 61 -4.81 5.34 2.81
CA ASP A 61 -4.76 4.12 3.65
C ASP A 61 -5.28 2.82 2.97
N GLN A 62 -5.54 2.85 1.67
CA GLN A 62 -6.06 1.68 0.95
C GLN A 62 -5.03 0.55 0.84
N CYS A 63 -3.74 0.89 0.72
CA CYS A 63 -2.66 -0.09 0.63
C CYS A 63 -2.43 -0.84 1.94
N ALA A 64 -2.57 -0.17 3.10
CA ALA A 64 -2.46 -0.82 4.40
C ALA A 64 -3.64 -1.77 4.65
N ARG A 65 -4.87 -1.34 4.33
CA ARG A 65 -6.06 -2.20 4.41
C ARG A 65 -6.06 -3.40 3.48
N ALA A 66 -5.44 -3.28 2.31
CA ALA A 66 -5.30 -4.40 1.36
C ALA A 66 -4.21 -5.40 1.77
N CYS A 67 -3.33 -5.05 2.71
CA CYS A 67 -2.23 -5.91 3.11
C CYS A 67 -2.71 -7.09 3.96
N PRO A 68 -2.47 -8.35 3.56
CA PRO A 68 -2.95 -9.52 4.31
C PRO A 68 -2.23 -9.72 5.66
N VAL A 69 -1.06 -9.11 5.82
CA VAL A 69 -0.19 -9.27 7.00
C VAL A 69 -0.03 -7.96 7.80
N ASN A 70 -0.75 -6.89 7.42
CA ASN A 70 -0.68 -5.57 8.05
C ASN A 70 0.76 -5.06 8.28
N CYS A 71 1.64 -5.21 7.28
CA CYS A 71 3.04 -4.77 7.38
C CYS A 71 3.26 -3.27 7.12
N ILE A 72 2.23 -2.55 6.66
CA ILE A 72 2.31 -1.12 6.31
C ILE A 72 1.66 -0.31 7.43
N SER A 73 2.38 0.65 7.99
CA SER A 73 1.87 1.58 9.01
C SER A 73 1.84 3.00 8.44
N ILE A 74 0.64 3.59 8.40
CA ILE A 74 0.43 4.92 7.84
C ILE A 74 -0.25 5.79 8.90
N GLU A 75 0.31 6.97 9.15
CA GLU A 75 -0.31 7.99 9.98
C GLU A 75 -0.48 9.26 9.14
N THR A 76 -1.64 9.91 9.29
CA THR A 76 -2.00 11.09 8.48
C THR A 76 -2.59 12.20 9.33
N LEU A 77 -2.29 13.43 8.98
CA LEU A 77 -2.91 14.64 9.52
C LEU A 77 -3.69 15.35 8.42
N LYS A 78 -4.80 15.99 8.80
CA LYS A 78 -5.59 16.78 7.85
C LYS A 78 -4.90 18.11 7.56
N SER A 79 -4.83 18.50 6.30
CA SER A 79 -4.34 19.84 5.93
C SER A 79 -5.38 20.91 6.27
N THR A 80 -4.91 22.07 6.74
CA THR A 80 -5.72 23.28 6.81
C THR A 80 -5.82 23.92 5.42
N PRO A 81 -6.81 24.79 5.15
CA PRO A 81 -6.96 25.46 3.84
C PRO A 81 -5.74 26.28 3.41
N ASP A 82 -4.98 26.80 4.38
CA ASP A 82 -3.81 27.66 4.17
C ASP A 82 -2.50 26.88 3.95
N ASP A 83 -2.46 25.59 4.30
CA ASP A 83 -1.25 24.74 4.27
C ASP A 83 -1.52 23.45 3.48
N SER A 84 -1.77 23.59 2.19
CA SER A 84 -2.06 22.47 1.29
C SER A 84 -0.78 21.76 0.82
N PRO A 85 -0.67 20.41 0.95
CA PRO A 85 0.51 19.62 0.55
C PRO A 85 0.84 19.57 -0.96
N GLY A 86 0.17 20.38 -1.78
CA GLY A 86 0.33 20.40 -3.24
C GLY A 86 -0.52 19.37 -3.98
N GLU A 87 -0.19 19.18 -5.26
CA GLU A 87 -0.86 18.25 -6.16
C GLU A 87 0.07 17.09 -6.53
N THR A 88 -0.52 15.92 -6.74
CA THR A 88 0.19 14.73 -7.26
C THR A 88 0.50 14.89 -8.74
N SER A 89 1.42 14.09 -9.27
CA SER A 89 1.72 14.05 -10.72
C SER A 89 0.48 13.79 -11.60
N GLN A 90 -0.56 13.15 -11.04
CA GLN A 90 -1.84 12.90 -11.70
C GLN A 90 -2.90 14.00 -11.46
N GLY A 91 -2.51 15.17 -10.94
CA GLY A 91 -3.39 16.33 -10.74
C GLY A 91 -4.38 16.19 -9.58
N LYS A 92 -4.27 15.16 -8.73
CA LYS A 92 -5.09 15.04 -7.52
C LYS A 92 -4.50 15.89 -6.42
N LYS A 93 -5.33 16.76 -5.81
CA LYS A 93 -4.95 17.57 -4.65
C LYS A 93 -4.73 16.69 -3.43
N LYS A 94 -3.62 16.89 -2.73
CA LYS A 94 -3.37 16.24 -1.43
C LYS A 94 -4.12 17.02 -0.35
N ALA A 95 -5.03 16.34 0.35
CA ALA A 95 -5.77 16.89 1.49
C ALA A 95 -5.23 16.39 2.85
N LEU A 96 -4.27 15.48 2.82
CA LEU A 96 -3.69 14.85 4.00
C LEU A 96 -2.17 14.96 3.94
N TRP A 97 -1.58 15.34 5.07
CA TRP A 97 -0.16 15.23 5.32
C TRP A 97 0.13 13.82 5.83
N VAL A 98 1.02 13.09 5.16
CA VAL A 98 1.43 11.75 5.60
C VAL A 98 2.62 11.91 6.55
N THR A 99 2.38 11.74 7.84
CA THR A 99 3.40 11.92 8.89
C THR A 99 4.32 10.71 9.00
N LYS A 100 3.75 9.52 8.79
CA LYS A 100 4.46 8.25 8.87
C LYS A 100 4.02 7.34 7.75
N PHE A 101 4.98 6.72 7.10
CA PHE A 101 4.75 5.71 6.07
C PHE A 101 5.88 4.69 6.20
N ASP A 102 5.63 3.65 6.99
CA ASP A 102 6.61 2.62 7.30
C ASP A 102 6.15 1.29 6.71
N ILE A 103 7.07 0.58 6.05
CA ILE A 103 6.84 -0.78 5.56
C ILE A 103 7.82 -1.71 6.27
N ASP A 104 7.30 -2.68 7.02
CA ASP A 104 8.09 -3.79 7.57
C ASP A 104 8.32 -4.85 6.48
N ILE A 105 9.49 -4.80 5.85
CA ILE A 105 9.87 -5.73 4.78
C ILE A 105 10.08 -7.14 5.34
N ALA A 106 10.45 -7.29 6.62
CA ALA A 106 10.59 -8.61 7.26
C ALA A 106 9.23 -9.31 7.45
N LYS A 107 8.11 -8.58 7.45
CA LYS A 107 6.75 -9.15 7.46
C LYS A 107 6.14 -9.30 6.07
N CYS A 108 6.66 -8.58 5.08
CA CYS A 108 6.08 -8.53 3.74
C CYS A 108 6.19 -9.90 3.02
N CYS A 109 5.11 -10.34 2.39
CA CYS A 109 5.07 -11.56 1.57
C CYS A 109 5.21 -11.29 0.05
N PHE A 110 5.54 -10.05 -0.35
CA PHE A 110 5.74 -9.62 -1.75
C PHE A 110 4.59 -9.99 -2.71
N CYS A 111 3.35 -10.00 -2.20
CA CYS A 111 2.16 -10.41 -2.97
C CYS A 111 1.71 -9.37 -4.03
N SER A 112 2.14 -8.11 -3.90
CA SER A 112 1.74 -6.97 -4.74
C SER A 112 0.27 -6.52 -4.59
N LEU A 113 -0.43 -6.95 -3.54
CA LEU A 113 -1.82 -6.55 -3.27
C LEU A 113 -1.97 -5.07 -2.87
N CYS A 114 -0.92 -4.44 -2.34
CA CYS A 114 -0.92 -3.02 -1.97
C CYS A 114 -0.80 -2.07 -3.18
N VAL A 115 -0.28 -2.55 -4.31
CA VAL A 115 -0.08 -1.75 -5.55
C VAL A 115 -1.39 -1.53 -6.29
N TYR A 116 -2.19 -2.59 -6.42
CA TYR A 116 -3.44 -2.57 -7.18
C TYR A 116 -4.50 -1.54 -6.70
N PRO A 117 -4.76 -1.38 -5.39
CA PRO A 117 -5.73 -0.40 -4.92
C PRO A 117 -5.19 1.03 -4.95
N CYS A 118 -3.90 1.28 -5.23
CA CYS A 118 -3.35 2.61 -5.15
C CYS A 118 -3.91 3.53 -6.26
N PRO A 119 -4.66 4.59 -5.94
CA PRO A 119 -5.33 5.42 -6.95
C PRO A 119 -4.38 6.40 -7.67
N THR A 120 -3.15 6.56 -7.18
CA THR A 120 -2.11 7.44 -7.74
C THR A 120 -0.88 6.66 -8.18
N GLU A 121 -0.91 5.34 -8.08
CA GLU A 121 0.22 4.43 -8.41
C GLU A 121 1.53 4.80 -7.69
N CYS A 122 1.44 5.38 -6.50
CA CYS A 122 2.61 5.85 -5.76
C CYS A 122 3.47 4.71 -5.20
N ILE A 123 2.87 3.54 -4.93
CA ILE A 123 3.56 2.35 -4.44
C ILE A 123 3.71 1.35 -5.59
N LYS A 124 4.94 0.91 -5.85
CA LYS A 124 5.28 -0.03 -6.93
C LYS A 124 6.25 -1.11 -6.47
N MET A 125 6.15 -2.28 -7.10
CA MET A 125 7.16 -3.34 -6.96
C MET A 125 8.31 -3.04 -7.90
N THR A 126 9.55 -3.10 -7.39
CA THR A 126 10.75 -2.95 -8.21
C THR A 126 11.36 -4.32 -8.53
N GLN A 127 12.28 -4.34 -9.48
CA GLN A 127 13.04 -5.54 -9.84
C GLN A 127 14.23 -5.78 -8.90
N VAL A 128 14.50 -4.87 -7.95
CA VAL A 128 15.64 -5.02 -7.03
C VAL A 128 15.34 -6.13 -6.04
N TYR A 129 16.04 -7.25 -6.15
CA TYR A 129 15.94 -8.41 -5.25
C TYR A 129 17.07 -8.48 -4.22
N GLU A 130 18.15 -7.73 -4.42
CA GLU A 130 19.32 -7.67 -3.54
C GLU A 130 19.16 -6.51 -2.54
N PHE A 131 18.54 -6.77 -1.40
CA PHE A 131 18.33 -5.78 -0.33
C PHE A 131 18.37 -6.43 1.06
N SER A 132 19.16 -7.50 1.19
CA SER A 132 19.39 -8.16 2.47
C SER A 132 20.15 -7.23 3.42
N GLU A 133 19.70 -7.15 4.67
CA GLU A 133 20.36 -6.42 5.75
C GLU A 133 20.84 -7.40 6.84
N PHE A 134 21.81 -6.98 7.64
CA PHE A 134 22.34 -7.79 8.74
C PHE A 134 21.40 -7.81 9.96
N ASP A 135 20.77 -6.67 10.23
CA ASP A 135 19.85 -6.52 11.35
C ASP A 135 18.39 -6.46 10.89
N ARG A 136 17.50 -7.04 11.70
CA ARG A 136 16.05 -7.04 11.39
C ARG A 136 15.47 -5.63 11.35
N ASN A 137 16.01 -4.71 12.15
CA ASN A 137 15.48 -3.35 12.25
C ASN A 137 15.75 -2.53 10.98
N ASP A 138 16.79 -2.88 10.22
CA ASP A 138 17.12 -2.19 8.96
C ASP A 138 16.17 -2.55 7.82
N LEU A 139 15.39 -3.64 7.98
CA LEU A 139 14.28 -4.01 7.09
C LEU A 139 13.00 -3.20 7.33
N LEU A 140 13.00 -2.24 8.27
CA LEU A 140 11.92 -1.29 8.48
C LEU A 140 12.15 -0.06 7.60
N TYR A 141 11.50 -0.03 6.44
CA TYR A 141 11.69 1.06 5.49
C TYR A 141 10.74 2.21 5.81
N ARG A 142 11.33 3.37 6.10
CA ARG A 142 10.61 4.62 6.39
C ARG A 142 10.65 5.50 5.15
N PHE A 143 9.48 5.78 4.58
CA PHE A 143 9.35 6.59 3.37
C PHE A 143 8.96 8.04 3.67
N ALA A 144 8.37 8.31 4.84
CA ALA A 144 7.98 9.66 5.22
C ALA A 144 9.20 10.59 5.38
N VAL A 145 9.11 11.77 4.79
CA VAL A 145 10.20 12.77 4.75
C VAL A 145 10.07 13.82 5.87
N MET A 146 8.90 13.93 6.51
CA MET A 146 8.66 14.96 7.52
C MET A 146 9.44 14.70 8.81
N THR A 147 9.99 15.78 9.36
CA THR A 147 10.66 15.73 10.67
C THR A 147 9.63 15.71 11.81
N PRO A 148 9.99 15.19 13.00
CA PRO A 148 9.10 15.17 14.16
C PRO A 148 8.59 16.56 14.56
N GLU A 149 9.43 17.59 14.43
CA GLU A 149 9.09 18.99 14.76
C GLU A 149 8.01 19.53 13.80
N GLU A 150 8.16 19.30 12.49
CA GLU A 150 7.16 19.69 11.49
C GLU A 150 5.82 18.97 11.68
N ILE A 151 5.85 17.72 12.16
CA ILE A 151 4.64 16.96 12.49
C ILE A 151 3.90 17.65 13.64
N THR A 152 4.61 18.05 14.71
CA THR A 152 4.00 18.74 15.86
C THR A 152 3.45 20.12 15.50
N ASP A 153 4.16 20.88 14.66
CA ASP A 153 3.69 22.19 14.21
C ASP A 153 2.41 22.09 13.39
N LYS A 154 2.32 21.09 12.51
CA LYS A 154 1.11 20.82 11.71
C LYS A 154 -0.04 20.32 12.57
N GLN A 155 0.22 19.53 13.61
CA GLN A 155 -0.80 19.13 14.60
C GLN A 155 -1.35 20.36 15.33
N ASN A 156 -0.47 21.22 15.86
CA ASN A 156 -0.87 22.43 16.57
C ASN A 156 -1.71 23.37 15.68
N LYS A 157 -1.29 23.57 14.41
CA LYS A 157 -2.06 24.37 13.44
C LYS A 157 -3.43 23.77 13.15
N PHE A 158 -3.51 22.44 13.04
CA PHE A 158 -4.78 21.75 12.84
C PHE A 158 -5.71 21.90 14.05
N ASP A 159 -5.18 21.78 15.27
CA ASP A 159 -5.95 21.88 16.52
C ASP A 159 -6.48 23.31 16.77
N VAL A 160 -5.69 24.33 16.43
CA VAL A 160 -6.14 25.73 16.48
C VAL A 160 -7.25 25.97 15.45
N PHE A 161 -7.11 25.42 14.24
CA PHE A 161 -8.13 25.54 13.20
C PHE A 161 -9.44 24.83 13.57
N THR A 162 -9.38 23.63 14.14
CA THR A 162 -10.56 22.91 14.59
C THR A 162 -11.23 23.61 15.76
N ALA A 163 -10.49 24.09 16.74
CA ALA A 163 -11.03 24.87 17.86
C ALA A 163 -11.73 26.16 17.39
N ALA A 164 -11.15 26.88 16.42
CA ALA A 164 -11.76 28.05 15.81
C ALA A 164 -13.06 27.69 15.06
N LYS A 165 -13.05 26.61 14.27
CA LYS A 165 -14.23 26.11 13.55
C LYS A 165 -15.32 25.62 14.49
N GLU A 166 -14.97 25.00 15.62
CA GLU A 166 -15.91 24.56 16.64
C GLU A 166 -16.51 25.74 17.40
N ALA A 167 -15.71 26.76 17.72
CA ALA A 167 -16.21 28.01 18.30
C ALA A 167 -17.18 28.73 17.35
N GLU A 168 -16.86 28.80 16.05
CA GLU A 168 -17.77 29.34 15.02
C GLU A 168 -19.07 28.52 14.92
N LYS A 169 -18.98 27.19 14.94
CA LYS A 169 -20.16 26.31 14.90
C LYS A 169 -21.01 26.44 16.15
N LEU A 170 -20.40 26.55 17.33
CA LEU A 170 -21.11 26.78 18.60
C LEU A 170 -21.76 28.17 18.61
N ALA A 171 -21.10 29.20 18.08
CA ALA A 171 -21.67 30.53 17.90
C ALA A 171 -22.84 30.52 16.90
N ALA A 172 -22.71 29.80 15.78
CA ALA A 172 -23.77 29.65 14.78
C ALA A 172 -24.94 28.79 15.29
N ALA A 173 -24.69 27.79 16.14
CA ALA A 173 -25.71 26.98 16.80
C ALA A 173 -26.49 27.82 17.84
N LYS A 174 -25.79 28.66 18.63
CA LYS A 174 -26.42 29.63 19.53
C LYS A 174 -27.27 30.65 18.76
N ALA A 175 -26.76 31.19 17.64
CA ALA A 175 -27.52 32.12 16.79
C ALA A 175 -28.74 31.50 16.07
N LYS A 176 -28.76 30.17 15.88
CA LYS A 176 -29.94 29.45 15.36
C LYS A 176 -30.96 29.10 16.45
N ALA A 177 -30.54 28.99 17.71
CA ALA A 177 -31.42 28.74 18.85
C ALA A 177 -32.20 30.00 19.29
N ASP A 178 -31.65 31.21 19.06
CA ASP A 178 -32.26 32.49 19.45
C ASP A 178 -33.26 33.08 18.43
N LYS A 179 -33.65 32.37 17.36
CA LYS A 179 -34.72 32.84 16.46
C LYS A 179 -36.11 32.47 17.04
N PRO A 180 -37.00 33.43 17.34
CA PRO A 180 -38.36 33.14 17.80
C PRO A 180 -39.14 32.44 16.69
N LYS A 181 -39.79 31.32 17.03
CA LYS A 181 -40.73 30.59 16.17
C LYS A 181 -41.87 31.55 15.74
N PRO A 182 -42.11 31.81 14.45
CA PRO A 182 -43.28 32.58 14.04
C PRO A 182 -44.55 31.79 14.38
N ALA A 183 -45.49 32.46 15.05
CA ALA A 183 -46.80 31.91 15.38
C ALA A 183 -47.54 31.47 14.11
N ALA A 184 -48.07 30.25 14.12
CA ALA A 184 -48.90 29.73 13.05
C ALA A 184 -50.29 30.42 13.09
N GLU A 185 -50.54 31.30 12.13
CA GLU A 185 -51.89 31.79 11.82
C GLU A 185 -52.68 30.69 11.08
N LYS A 186 -53.80 30.25 11.69
CA LYS A 186 -54.81 29.40 11.04
C LYS A 186 -55.53 30.21 9.96
N LYS A 187 -55.42 29.82 8.69
CA LYS A 187 -56.40 30.20 7.66
C LYS A 187 -57.57 29.23 7.70
N ILE A 188 -58.76 29.77 7.97
CA ILE A 188 -60.05 29.12 7.80
C ILE A 188 -60.43 29.35 6.32
N GLU A 189 -60.58 28.27 5.54
CA GLU A 189 -61.20 28.34 4.22
C GLU A 189 -62.73 28.27 4.39
N PRO A 190 -63.52 29.21 3.82
CA PRO A 190 -64.94 29.01 3.62
C PRO A 190 -65.15 28.44 2.21
N ASN A 191 -65.70 27.23 2.10
CA ASN A 191 -66.24 26.74 0.84
C ASN A 191 -67.71 26.36 1.02
N THR A 192 -68.60 27.31 0.73
CA THR A 192 -70.04 27.09 0.62
C THR A 192 -70.40 26.83 -0.85
N ASP A 193 -70.72 25.55 -1.09
CA ASP A 193 -71.98 25.06 -1.66
C ASP A 193 -72.37 25.30 -3.15
N LYS A 194 -72.54 24.13 -3.79
CA LYS A 194 -73.72 23.65 -4.55
C LYS A 194 -73.93 24.08 -6.01
N LYS A 195 -74.14 23.05 -6.84
CA LYS A 195 -75.40 22.73 -7.57
C LYS A 195 -75.22 21.36 -8.26
N SER A 196 -75.97 20.32 -7.88
CA SER A 196 -77.32 19.96 -8.35
C SER A 196 -77.36 19.51 -9.81
N GLU A 197 -77.26 18.20 -10.03
CA GLU A 197 -78.11 17.33 -10.87
C GLU A 197 -77.68 15.87 -10.65
#